data_AF-A0A703ZP73-F1
#
_entry.id   AF-A0A703ZP73-F1
#
_cell.length_a   1.000
_cell.length_b   1.000
_cell.length_c   1.000
_cell.angle_alpha   90.00
_cell.angle_beta   90.00
_cell.angle_gamma   90.00
#
_symmetry.space_group_name_H-M   'P 1'
#
loop_
_entity.id
_entity.type
_entity.pdbx_description
1 polymer ?
#
loop_
_entity_poly.entity_id
_entity_poly.type
_entity_poly.pdbx_seq_one_letter_code
_entity_poly.pdbx_strand_id
1 'polypeptide(L)' 'MAEQGKELPGYVQREFEEFLQCGRLEHGFLRVRCESCHAEHLVAFSCKR' A
#
# COMPACT_ATOMS: atom_id res chain seq x y z
N MET A 1 15.81 7.45 24.67
CA MET A 1 16.73 6.98 23.61
C MET A 1 16.08 5.75 23.03
N ALA A 2 15.66 5.77 21.77
CA ALA A 2 15.12 4.56 21.14
C ALA A 2 16.25 3.52 21.14
N GLU A 3 16.00 2.38 21.78
CA GLU A 3 16.80 1.19 21.63
C GLU A 3 17.07 0.96 20.14
N GLN A 4 18.34 0.99 19.74
CA GLN A 4 18.73 0.62 18.39
C GLN A 4 18.51 -0.89 18.29
N GLY A 5 17.29 -1.24 17.90
CA GLY A 5 16.86 -2.61 17.71
C GLY A 5 17.81 -3.32 16.76
N LYS A 6 18.14 -4.57 17.08
CA LYS A 6 18.95 -5.44 16.22
C LYS A 6 18.53 -5.31 14.77
N GLU A 7 19.52 -5.23 13.86
CA GLU A 7 19.29 -5.18 12.43
C GLU A 7 18.35 -6.32 12.02
N LEU A 8 17.19 -5.97 11.47
CA LEU A 8 16.22 -6.96 11.00
C LEU A 8 16.82 -7.71 9.81
N PRO A 9 16.51 -9.01 9.64
CA PRO A 9 16.91 -9.73 8.44
C PRO A 9 16.49 -8.97 7.18
N GLY A 10 17.33 -8.96 6.14
CA GLY A 10 17.07 -8.18 4.93
C GLY A 10 15.74 -8.49 4.24
N TYR A 11 15.24 -9.73 4.36
CA TYR A 11 13.91 -10.08 3.83
C TYR A 11 12.79 -9.33 4.56
N VAL A 12 12.90 -9.13 5.88
CA VAL A 12 11.88 -8.41 6.66
C VAL A 12 11.83 -6.94 6.24
N GLN A 13 13.00 -6.32 6.06
CA GLN A 13 13.08 -4.93 5.63
C GLN A 13 12.46 -4.76 4.25
N ARG A 14 12.83 -5.63 3.29
CA ARG A 14 12.29 -5.57 1.92
C ARG A 14 10.76 -5.72 1.89
N GLU A 15 10.22 -6.73 2.58
CA GLU A 15 8.78 -6.96 2.62
C GLU A 15 8.04 -5.80 3.31
N PHE A 16 8.66 -5.20 4.33
CA PHE A 16 8.10 -4.03 5.00
C PHE A 16 8.08 -2.79 4.09
N GLU A 17 9.16 -2.54 3.37
CA GLU A 17 9.24 -1.47 2.38
C GLU A 17 8.22 -1.66 1.25
N GLU A 18 8.09 -2.88 0.70
CA GLU A 18 7.06 -3.21 -0.30
C GLU A 18 5.65 -2.99 0.28
N PHE A 19 5.39 -3.41 1.52
CA PHE A 19 4.10 -3.22 2.17
C PHE A 19 3.72 -1.74 2.33
N LEU A 20 4.68 -0.88 2.66
CA LEU A 20 4.45 0.56 2.85
C LEU A 20 4.08 1.30 1.56
N GLN A 21 4.37 0.72 0.40
CA GLN A 21 4.01 1.28 -0.91
C GLN A 21 2.57 0.98 -1.31
N CYS A 22 1.91 0.00 -0.71
CA CYS A 22 0.54 -0.32 -1.10
C CYS A 22 -0.48 0.59 -0.41
N GLY A 23 -1.72 0.61 -0.92
CA GLY A 23 -2.81 1.38 -0.33
C GLY A 23 -2.67 2.90 -0.53
N ARG A 24 -1.60 3.37 -1.17
CA ARG A 24 -1.40 4.78 -1.50
C ARG A 24 -1.79 5.06 -2.94
N LEU A 25 -2.59 6.11 -3.13
CA LEU A 25 -3.03 6.54 -4.46
C LEU A 25 -1.86 7.05 -5.32
N GLU A 26 -0.78 7.52 -4.71
CA GLU A 26 0.43 7.99 -5.42
C GLU A 26 1.13 6.88 -6.22
N HIS A 27 0.96 5.62 -5.82
CA HIS A 27 1.55 4.45 -6.48
C HIS A 27 0.58 3.77 -7.47
N GLY A 28 -0.59 4.36 -7.70
CA GLY A 28 -1.59 3.85 -8.64
C GLY A 28 -2.90 3.42 -7.97
N PHE A 29 -3.98 3.49 -8.75
CA PHE A 29 -5.33 3.18 -8.27
C PHE A 29 -6.25 2.75 -9.40
N LEU A 30 -7.34 2.09 -9.03
CA LEU A 30 -8.50 1.86 -9.89
C LEU A 30 -9.55 2.93 -9.62
N ARG A 31 -10.09 3.54 -10.67
CA ARG A 31 -11.27 4.40 -10.57
C ARG A 31 -12.51 3.57 -10.87
N VAL A 32 -13.37 3.40 -9.87
CA VAL A 32 -14.63 2.66 -10.01
C VAL A 32 -15.77 3.67 -10.08
N ARG A 33 -16.64 3.51 -11.07
CA ARG A 33 -17.87 4.30 -11.21
C ARG A 33 -19.07 3.38 -11.08
N CYS A 34 -20.02 3.74 -10.21
CA CYS A 34 -21.30 3.06 -10.15
C CYS A 34 -22.15 3.47 -11.37
N GLU A 35 -22.74 2.52 -12.09
CA GLU A 35 -23.56 2.84 -13.26
C GLU A 35 -24.92 3.44 -12.87
N SER A 36 -25.49 3.05 -11.72
CA SER A 36 -26.83 3.50 -11.32
C SER A 36 -26.86 4.89 -10.68
N CYS A 37 -25.85 5.23 -9.85
CA CYS A 37 -25.80 6.54 -9.18
C CYS A 37 -24.65 7.44 -9.65
N HIS A 38 -23.80 6.95 -10.55
CA HIS A 38 -22.63 7.66 -11.10
C HIS A 38 -21.58 8.14 -10.10
N ALA A 39 -21.68 7.75 -8.82
CA ALA A 39 -20.64 8.00 -7.83
C ALA A 39 -19.32 7.33 -8.25
N GLU A 40 -18.22 8.02 -8.00
CA GLU A 40 -16.86 7.57 -8.32
C GLU A 40 -16.06 7.38 -7.05
N HIS A 41 -15.30 6.29 -6.99
CA HIS A 41 -14.37 5.98 -5.91
C HIS A 41 -13.00 5.63 -6.47
N LEU A 42 -11.95 6.12 -5.80
CA LEU A 42 -10.57 5.73 -6.09
C LEU A 42 -10.16 4.64 -5.10
N VAL A 43 -9.69 3.52 -5.63
CA VAL A 43 -9.27 2.35 -4.85
C VAL A 43 -7.79 2.12 -5.12
N ALA A 44 -6.96 2.33 -4.10
CA ALA A 44 -5.53 2.05 -4.19
C ALA A 44 -5.27 0.55 -4.34
N PHE A 45 -4.16 0.20 -5.00
CA PHE A 45 -3.77 -1.21 -5.14
C PHE A 45 -3.32 -1.80 -3.79
N SER A 46 -3.71 -3.05 -3.56
CA SER A 46 -3.32 -3.80 -2.36
C SER A 46 -1.93 -4.42 -2.50
N CYS A 47 -1.30 -4.79 -1.39
CA CYS A 47 -0.02 -5.49 -1.38
C CYS A 47 -0.07 -6.93 -1.90
N LYS A 48 -1.26 -7.47 -2.15
CA LYS A 48 -1.39 -8.84 -2.63
C LYS A 48 -1.03 -8.90 -4.11
N ARG A 49 -0.06 -9.76 -4.41
CA ARG A 49 0.21 -10.24 -5.78
C ARG A 49 -0.86 -11.22 -6.24
#